data_AF-A0A6G1YLW4-F1
#
_entry.id   AF-A0A6G1YLW4-F1
#
_cell.length_a   1.000
_cell.length_b   1.000
_cell.length_c   1.000
_cell.angle_alpha   90.00
_cell.angle_beta   90.00
_cell.angle_gamma   90.00
#
_symmetry.space_group_name_H-M   'P 1'
#
loop_
_entity.id
_entity.type
_entity.pdbx_description
1 polymer ?
#
loop_
_entity_poly.entity_id
_entity_poly.type
_entity_poly.pdbx_seq_one_letter_code
_entity_poly.pdbx_strand_id
1 'polypeptide(L)'
;MAYSNMTFYLNSTNSYYHLKGLIKDILPEFRGFISVMIDFRNQSTVTSVHSILYTLHGPIDSNTTVPFDIDTGYTQAQQNRFQYLKALIT
;
A
#
# COMPACT_ATOMS: atom_id res chain seq x y z
N MET A 1 3.14 14.37 4.04
CA MET A 1 2.08 13.46 3.55
C MET A 1 1.44 12.79 4.76
N ALA A 2 0.13 12.87 4.88
CA ALA A 2 -0.62 12.19 5.94
C ALA A 2 -1.55 11.13 5.32
N TYR A 3 -1.74 10.02 6.04
CA TYR A 3 -2.58 8.92 5.60
C TYR A 3 -3.97 9.04 6.20
N SER A 4 -5.01 8.64 5.45
CA SER A 4 -6.20 8.09 6.10
C SER A 4 -6.00 6.59 6.34
N ASN A 5 -6.67 6.03 7.36
CA ASN A 5 -6.67 4.61 7.68
C ASN A 5 -6.68 3.71 6.42
N MET A 6 -5.66 2.85 6.30
CA MET A 6 -5.57 1.86 5.24
C MET A 6 -6.37 0.61 5.61
N THR A 7 -7.00 -0.02 4.63
CA THR A 7 -7.81 -1.23 4.83
C THR A 7 -7.22 -2.38 4.03
N PHE A 8 -6.90 -3.46 4.71
CA PHE A 8 -6.49 -4.73 4.11
C PHE A 8 -7.70 -5.66 4.00
N TYR A 9 -7.96 -6.22 2.82
CA TYR A 9 -9.12 -7.08 2.58
C TYR A 9 -8.86 -8.13 1.49
N LEU A 10 -9.58 -9.25 1.53
CA LEU A 10 -9.57 -10.22 0.45
C LEU A 10 -10.51 -9.74 -0.67
N ASN A 11 -9.98 -9.50 -1.87
CA ASN A 11 -10.77 -9.08 -3.01
C ASN A 11 -11.49 -10.28 -3.63
N SER A 12 -12.82 -10.19 -3.75
CA SER A 12 -13.65 -11.29 -4.24
C SER A 12 -13.53 -11.56 -5.74
N THR A 13 -13.02 -10.59 -6.52
CA THR A 13 -12.95 -10.70 -7.99
C THR A 13 -11.71 -11.49 -8.45
N ASN A 14 -10.56 -11.32 -7.78
CA ASN A 14 -9.31 -11.99 -8.15
C ASN A 14 -8.78 -12.94 -7.05
N SER A 15 -9.45 -13.02 -5.89
CA SER A 15 -9.05 -13.87 -4.75
C SER A 15 -7.68 -13.55 -4.16
N TYR A 16 -7.17 -12.34 -4.39
CA TYR A 16 -5.95 -11.83 -3.76
C TYR A 16 -6.27 -10.83 -2.65
N TYR A 17 -5.36 -10.69 -1.70
CA TYR A 17 -5.41 -9.64 -0.70
C TYR A 17 -5.04 -8.30 -1.33
N HIS A 18 -5.82 -7.29 -0.99
CA HIS A 18 -5.68 -5.94 -1.46
C HIS A 18 -5.45 -4.98 -0.28
N LEU A 19 -4.67 -3.94 -0.53
CA LEU A 19 -4.52 -2.80 0.35
C LEU A 19 -5.12 -1.57 -0.32
N LYS A 20 -6.23 -1.06 0.23
CA LYS A 20 -6.84 0.19 -0.21
C LYS A 20 -6.67 1.31 0.81
N GLY A 21 -6.53 2.53 0.32
CA GLY A 21 -6.38 3.70 1.16
C GLY A 21 -6.49 5.00 0.39
N LEU A 22 -6.24 6.10 1.10
CA LEU A 22 -6.16 7.44 0.53
C LEU A 22 -4.86 8.10 0.97
N ILE A 23 -4.20 8.75 0.03
CA ILE A 23 -3.02 9.59 0.25
C ILE A 23 -3.51 11.04 0.31
N LYS A 24 -3.21 11.74 1.40
CA LYS A 24 -3.58 13.15 1.60
C LYS A 24 -2.34 14.00 1.89
N ASP A 25 -2.52 15.31 1.81
CA ASP A 25 -1.47 16.31 2.11
C ASP A 25 -0.19 16.04 1.31
N ILE A 26 -0.38 15.78 0.01
CA ILE A 26 0.70 15.55 -0.96
C ILE A 26 1.48 16.85 -1.07
N LEU A 27 2.78 16.77 -0.78
CA LEU A 27 3.65 17.94 -0.80
C LEU A 27 3.91 18.37 -2.26
N PRO A 28 4.14 19.67 -2.51
CA PRO A 28 4.34 20.19 -3.87
C PRO A 28 5.49 19.55 -4.65
N GLU A 29 6.48 18.95 -4.00
CA GLU A 29 7.60 18.25 -4.65
C GLU A 29 7.21 16.90 -5.29
N PHE A 30 6.06 16.31 -4.95
CA PHE A 30 5.61 15.00 -5.47
C PHE A 30 4.64 15.11 -6.65
N ARG A 31 4.86 16.09 -7.54
CA ARG A 31 3.99 16.30 -8.71
C ARG A 31 4.17 15.20 -9.76
N GLY A 32 3.06 14.61 -10.19
CA GLY A 32 2.99 13.68 -11.32
C GLY A 32 3.11 12.19 -10.98
N PHE A 33 3.69 11.81 -9.84
CA PHE A 33 3.65 10.43 -9.35
C PHE A 33 3.81 10.32 -7.83
N ILE A 34 3.28 9.24 -7.26
CA ILE A 34 3.51 8.83 -5.86
C ILE A 34 3.91 7.36 -5.83
N SER A 35 4.91 7.02 -5.02
CA SER A 35 5.31 5.63 -4.81
C SER A 35 4.78 5.10 -3.48
N VAL A 36 4.00 4.03 -3.55
CA VAL A 36 3.52 3.27 -2.40
C VAL A 36 4.33 1.99 -2.29
N MET A 37 5.14 1.88 -1.25
CA MET A 37 5.88 0.67 -0.91
C MET A 37 5.16 -0.10 0.20
N ILE A 38 4.74 -1.33 -0.07
CA ILE A 38 4.19 -2.22 0.95
C ILE A 38 5.32 -3.14 1.42
N ASP A 39 5.63 -3.12 2.71
CA ASP A 39 6.65 -3.94 3.34
C ASP A 39 6.01 -4.97 4.28
N PHE A 40 6.19 -6.25 3.95
CA PHE A 40 5.71 -7.39 4.71
C PHE A 40 6.82 -7.85 5.64
N ARG A 41 6.54 -7.88 6.94
CA ARG A 41 7.55 -8.20 7.96
C ARG A 41 7.19 -9.45 8.73
N ASN A 42 8.21 -10.20 9.11
CA ASN A 42 8.07 -11.25 10.11
C ASN A 42 7.80 -10.61 11.47
N GLN A 43 6.78 -11.08 12.19
CA GLN A 43 6.37 -10.48 13.46
C GLN A 43 7.42 -10.67 14.56
N SER A 44 8.07 -11.83 14.62
CA SER A 44 9.01 -12.18 15.69
C SER A 44 10.35 -11.44 15.55
N THR A 45 10.78 -11.15 14.33
CA THR A 45 12.11 -10.58 14.05
C THR A 45 12.06 -9.16 13.49
N VAL A 46 10.88 -8.66 13.10
CA VAL A 46 10.67 -7.35 12.44
C VAL A 46 11.48 -7.20 11.14
N THR A 47 11.97 -8.30 10.58
CA THR A 47 12.72 -8.31 9.33
C THR A 47 11.75 -8.29 8.15
N SER A 48 12.07 -7.50 7.11
CA SER A 48 11.36 -7.54 5.84
C SER A 48 11.49 -8.93 5.22
N VAL A 49 10.36 -9.50 4.81
CA VAL A 49 10.24 -10.79 4.13
C VAL A 49 9.95 -10.56 2.65
N HIS A 50 9.19 -9.51 2.34
CA HIS A 50 8.83 -9.13 0.99
C HIS A 50 8.48 -7.65 0.94
N SER A 51 8.78 -7.00 -0.17
CA SER A 51 8.37 -5.62 -0.43
C SER A 51 7.82 -5.49 -1.83
N ILE A 52 6.76 -4.70 -1.98
CA ILE A 52 6.18 -4.42 -3.28
C ILE A 52 6.13 -2.91 -3.47
N LEU A 53 6.61 -2.43 -4.62
CA LEU A 53 6.59 -1.02 -5.00
C LEU A 53 5.52 -0.78 -6.05
N TYR A 54 4.60 0.13 -5.76
CA TYR A 54 3.57 0.59 -6.69
C TYR A 54 3.71 2.07 -6.94
N THR A 55 3.85 2.44 -8.21
CA THR A 55 3.85 3.85 -8.61
C THR A 55 2.48 4.23 -9.15
N LEU A 56 1.85 5.20 -8.51
CA LEU A 56 0.62 5.82 -8.95
C LEU A 56 0.97 7.02 -9.81
N HIS A 57 0.50 7.03 -11.06
CA HIS A 57 0.64 8.14 -11.98
C HIS A 57 -0.70 8.85 -12.14
N GLY A 58 -0.68 10.18 -12.25
CA GLY A 58 -1.90 10.96 -12.50
C GLY A 58 -1.68 12.47 -12.35
N PRO A 59 -2.75 13.27 -12.48
CA PRO A 59 -2.75 14.68 -12.09
C PRO A 59 -2.66 14.77 -10.56
N ILE A 60 -1.44 14.55 -10.08
CA ILE A 60 -1.09 14.56 -8.66
C ILE A 60 -0.52 15.94 -8.38
N ASP A 61 -1.38 16.79 -7.84
CA ASP A 61 -1.05 18.15 -7.41
C ASP A 61 -1.02 18.24 -5.87
N SER A 62 -0.42 19.31 -5.35
CA SER A 62 -0.44 19.58 -3.92
C SER A 62 -1.88 19.64 -3.39
N ASN A 63 -2.10 19.09 -2.19
CA ASN A 63 -3.41 19.00 -1.53
C ASN A 63 -4.46 18.13 -2.23
N THR A 64 -4.10 17.40 -3.29
CA THR A 64 -5.00 16.38 -3.84
C THR A 64 -5.09 15.17 -2.90
N THR A 65 -6.24 14.50 -2.93
CA THR A 65 -6.41 13.20 -2.28
C THR A 65 -6.38 12.14 -3.36
N VAL A 66 -5.44 11.21 -3.27
CA VAL A 66 -5.27 10.15 -4.27
C VAL A 66 -5.70 8.81 -3.66
N PRO A 67 -6.77 8.17 -4.17
CA PRO A 67 -7.13 6.83 -3.76
C PRO A 67 -6.17 5.81 -4.37
N PHE A 68 -5.95 4.71 -3.66
CA PHE A 68 -5.24 3.55 -4.20
C PHE A 68 -5.92 2.25 -3.78
N ASP A 69 -5.77 1.25 -4.63
CA ASP A 69 -6.11 -0.13 -4.37
C ASP A 69 -5.01 -1.00 -5.00
N ILE A 70 -4.25 -1.68 -4.14
CA ILE A 70 -3.05 -2.41 -4.53
C ILE A 70 -3.27 -3.90 -4.29
N ASP A 71 -3.20 -4.70 -5.36
CA ASP A 71 -3.11 -6.15 -5.27
C ASP A 71 -1.76 -6.54 -4.67
N THR A 72 -1.76 -7.35 -3.61
CA THR A 72 -0.51 -7.77 -2.94
C THR A 72 0.08 -9.05 -3.53
N GLY A 73 -0.61 -9.71 -4.47
CA GLY A 73 -0.24 -11.01 -5.03
C GLY A 73 -0.43 -12.19 -4.07
N TYR A 74 -0.97 -11.95 -2.87
CA TYR A 74 -1.13 -12.97 -1.85
C TYR A 74 -2.55 -13.50 -1.77
N THR A 75 -2.70 -14.82 -1.74
CA THR A 75 -4.01 -15.48 -1.61
C THR A 75 -4.36 -15.73 -0.15
N GLN A 76 -5.62 -16.10 0.10
CA GLN A 76 -6.09 -16.50 1.43
C GLN A 76 -5.25 -17.65 2.04
N ALA A 77 -4.83 -18.64 1.24
CA ALA A 77 -4.00 -19.74 1.71
C ALA A 77 -2.61 -19.28 2.22
N GLN A 78 -2.17 -18.11 1.77
CA GLN A 78 -0.89 -17.52 2.14
C GLN A 78 -1.03 -16.53 3.31
N GLN A 79 -2.22 -16.29 3.86
CA GLN A 79 -2.47 -15.34 4.95
C GLN A 79 -1.48 -15.49 6.12
N ASN A 80 -1.15 -16.73 6.49
CA ASN A 80 -0.23 -17.03 7.60
C ASN A 80 1.22 -16.57 7.34
N ARG A 81 1.57 -16.22 6.09
CA ARG A 81 2.91 -15.74 5.72
C ARG A 81 3.13 -14.27 6.05
N PHE A 82 2.08 -13.50 6.36
CA PHE A 82 2.18 -12.09 6.72
C PHE A 82 1.46 -11.85 8.03
N GLN A 83 2.23 -11.85 9.10
CA GLN A 83 1.73 -11.60 10.46
C GLN A 83 1.66 -10.09 10.75
N TYR A 84 2.39 -9.26 10.01
CA TYR A 84 2.34 -7.80 10.12
C TYR A 84 2.56 -7.13 8.76
N LEU A 85 1.66 -6.21 8.41
CA LEU A 85 1.73 -5.43 7.18
C LEU A 85 2.04 -3.97 7.52
N LYS A 86 3.13 -3.44 6.97
CA LYS A 86 3.46 -2.02 7.06
C LYS A 86 3.57 -1.44 5.66
N ALA A 87 2.63 -0.56 5.30
CA ALA A 87 2.78 0.25 4.10
C ALA A 87 3.53 1.54 4.43
N LEU A 88 4.45 1.91 3.54
CA LEU A 88 5.30 3.09 3.55
C LEU A 88 5.09 3.81 2.21
N ILE A 89 4.77 5.10 2.23
CA ILE A 89 4.63 5.89 0.99
C ILE A 89 5.82 6.85 0.95
N THR A 90 6.48 6.89 -0.21
CA THR A 90 7.69 7.67 -0.46
C THR A 90 7.53 8.55 -1.67
#